data_AF-A0A1M5FVR8-F1
#
_entry.id   AF-A0A1M5FVR8-F1
#
_cell.length_a   1.000
_cell.length_b   1.000
_cell.length_c   1.000
_cell.angle_alpha   90.00
_cell.angle_beta   90.00
_cell.angle_gamma   90.00
#
_symmetry.space_group_name_H-M   'P 1'
#
loop_
_entity.id
_entity.type
_entity.pdbx_description
1 polymer ?
#
loop_
_entity_poly.entity_id
_entity_poly.type
_entity_poly.pdbx_seq_one_letter_code
_entity_poly.pdbx_strand_id
1 'polypeptide(L)'
;MQKIFTTFLLVFSLASYGQEGRWKPFKLLVIQPDTAIIDQSLFGDRDSVEADNLKSYYSTLKRYEDLLNFKDYSKEMEKSFKETQTRLQKEIPLMKAQEENVKKFKYYQTISQYSTQVYNFYFNEYEPFSTIIEIPNQRTDIGSLKTLADTSKSDYVVFYSNLHTVDKDGLPILKLTTSLYSK
;
A
#
# COMPACT_ATOMS: atom_id res chain seq x y z
N MET A 1 -26.98 -3.86 -51.14
CA MET A 1 -25.79 -4.50 -50.55
C MET A 1 -24.91 -3.55 -49.75
N GLN A 2 -24.62 -2.33 -50.22
CA GLN A 2 -23.80 -1.36 -49.47
C GLN A 2 -24.31 -1.08 -48.04
N LYS A 3 -25.61 -0.84 -47.84
CA LYS A 3 -26.17 -0.53 -46.50
C LYS A 3 -25.92 -1.63 -45.46
N ILE A 4 -26.04 -2.90 -45.84
CA ILE A 4 -25.82 -4.06 -44.95
C ILE A 4 -24.34 -4.15 -44.56
N PHE A 5 -23.45 -3.89 -45.53
CA PHE A 5 -22.00 -3.89 -45.31
C PHE A 5 -21.57 -2.76 -44.36
N THR A 6 -22.18 -1.57 -44.48
CA THR A 6 -21.95 -0.44 -43.58
C THR A 6 -22.43 -0.74 -42.15
N THR A 7 -23.60 -1.38 -42.01
CA THR A 7 -24.10 -1.79 -40.69
C THR A 7 -23.20 -2.84 -40.04
N PHE A 8 -22.68 -3.81 -40.81
CA PHE A 8 -21.73 -4.80 -40.31
C PHE A 8 -20.40 -4.18 -39.86
N LEU A 9 -19.85 -3.24 -40.64
CA LEU A 9 -18.63 -2.49 -40.27
C LEU A 9 -18.84 -1.63 -39.02
N LEU A 10 -20.00 -1.01 -38.86
CA LEU A 10 -20.32 -0.21 -37.67
C LEU A 10 -20.42 -1.08 -36.42
N VAL A 11 -21.07 -2.25 -36.51
CA VAL A 11 -21.19 -3.20 -35.39
C VAL A 11 -19.82 -3.78 -35.01
N PHE A 12 -18.97 -4.10 -35.99
CA PHE A 12 -17.59 -4.55 -35.72
C PHE A 12 -16.74 -3.44 -35.07
N SER A 13 -16.87 -2.19 -35.52
CA SER A 13 -16.16 -1.07 -34.90
C SER A 13 -16.64 -0.80 -33.47
N LEU A 14 -17.95 -0.90 -33.19
CA LEU A 14 -18.49 -0.70 -31.85
C LEU A 14 -18.17 -1.88 -30.92
N ALA A 15 -18.10 -3.10 -31.44
CA ALA A 15 -17.65 -4.28 -30.68
C ALA A 15 -16.13 -4.26 -30.40
N SER A 16 -15.31 -3.73 -31.32
CA SER A 16 -13.86 -3.56 -31.09
C SER A 16 -13.51 -2.36 -30.18
N TYR A 17 -14.46 -1.45 -29.97
CA TYR A 17 -14.39 -0.37 -28.98
C TYR A 17 -15.12 -0.71 -27.68
N GLY A 18 -15.56 -1.97 -27.50
CA GLY A 18 -15.69 -2.52 -26.16
C GLY A 18 -14.28 -2.56 -25.59
N GLN A 19 -13.90 -1.55 -24.80
CA GLN A 19 -12.73 -1.66 -23.94
C GLN A 19 -12.87 -2.98 -23.18
N GLU A 20 -12.13 -4.01 -23.58
CA GLU A 20 -11.64 -4.99 -22.63
C GLU A 20 -10.85 -4.16 -21.62
N GLY A 21 -11.53 -3.68 -20.58
CA GLY A 21 -11.03 -2.77 -19.55
C GLY A 21 -10.01 -3.43 -18.64
N ARG A 22 -9.11 -4.25 -19.20
CA ARG A 22 -7.94 -4.75 -18.51
C ARG A 22 -6.95 -3.59 -18.50
N TRP A 23 -6.84 -2.91 -17.37
CA TRP A 23 -5.77 -1.92 -17.19
C TRP A 23 -4.43 -2.59 -17.51
N LYS A 24 -3.51 -1.86 -18.14
CA LYS A 24 -2.15 -2.36 -18.33
C LYS A 24 -1.46 -2.39 -16.96
N PRO A 25 -0.84 -3.50 -16.55
CA PRO A 25 -0.05 -3.54 -15.32
C PRO A 25 1.00 -2.43 -15.31
N PHE A 26 1.15 -1.80 -14.16
CA PHE A 26 2.13 -0.75 -13.93
C PHE A 26 2.85 -0.97 -12.61
N LYS A 27 3.98 -0.28 -12.44
CA LYS A 27 4.71 -0.23 -11.18
C LYS A 27 4.57 1.15 -10.56
N LEU A 28 3.94 1.20 -9.39
CA LEU A 28 3.72 2.39 -8.58
C LEU A 28 4.54 2.31 -7.29
N LEU A 29 5.29 3.37 -7.03
CA LEU A 29 5.96 3.60 -5.76
C LEU A 29 5.16 4.59 -4.92
N VAL A 30 5.00 4.32 -3.63
CA VAL A 30 4.42 5.26 -2.66
C VAL A 30 5.49 5.64 -1.65
N ILE A 31 5.93 6.89 -1.67
CA ILE A 31 6.96 7.40 -0.75
C ILE A 31 6.33 7.72 0.60
N GLN A 32 6.95 7.22 1.68
CA GLN A 32 6.58 7.59 3.04
C GLN A 32 6.77 9.10 3.28
N PRO A 33 5.79 9.79 3.88
CA PRO A 33 5.98 11.16 4.33
C PRO A 33 7.05 11.23 5.43
N ASP A 34 7.74 12.36 5.51
CA ASP A 34 8.84 12.58 6.46
C ASP A 34 8.44 13.37 7.69
N THR A 35 7.43 14.21 7.56
CA THR A 35 7.03 15.21 8.54
C THR A 35 5.53 15.44 8.48
N ALA A 36 4.97 15.85 9.62
CA ALA A 36 3.62 16.37 9.73
C ALA A 36 3.54 17.35 10.91
N ILE A 37 2.87 18.49 10.70
CA ILE A 37 2.69 19.54 11.72
C ILE A 37 1.26 19.42 12.27
N ILE A 38 1.12 18.85 13.46
CA ILE A 38 -0.20 18.69 14.10
C ILE A 38 -0.41 19.64 15.27
N ASP A 39 -1.67 19.96 15.51
CA ASP A 39 -2.13 20.70 16.66
C ASP A 39 -1.85 19.94 17.96
N GLN A 40 -1.56 20.68 19.04
CA GLN A 40 -1.22 20.10 20.33
C GLN A 40 -2.36 19.30 20.95
N SER A 41 -3.61 19.66 20.65
CA SER A 41 -4.80 18.93 21.10
C SER A 41 -4.82 17.47 20.63
N LEU A 42 -4.12 17.16 19.53
CA LEU A 42 -4.06 15.83 18.93
C LEU A 42 -2.86 14.99 19.39
N PHE A 43 -2.02 15.48 20.31
CA PHE A 43 -0.83 14.74 20.73
C PHE A 43 -1.16 13.42 21.43
N GLY A 44 -2.26 13.37 22.19
CA GLY A 44 -2.73 12.12 22.81
C GLY A 44 -3.12 11.06 21.77
N ASP A 45 -3.83 11.47 20.71
CA ASP A 45 -4.23 10.57 19.63
C ASP A 45 -3.01 10.09 18.83
N ARG A 46 -2.06 10.99 18.56
CA ARG A 46 -0.78 10.66 17.93
C ARG A 46 -0.06 9.54 18.67
N ASP A 47 0.16 9.73 19.97
CA ASP A 47 0.93 8.81 20.79
C ASP A 47 0.21 7.45 20.89
N SER A 48 -1.12 7.47 20.89
CA SER A 48 -1.94 6.26 20.85
C SER A 48 -1.75 5.49 19.54
N VAL A 49 -1.74 6.15 18.37
CA VAL A 49 -1.50 5.49 17.07
C VAL A 49 -0.11 4.84 17.02
N GLU A 50 0.93 5.55 17.48
CA GLU A 50 2.29 5.00 17.51
C GLU A 50 2.41 3.81 18.48
N ALA A 51 1.80 3.90 19.66
CA ALA A 51 1.77 2.83 20.64
C ALA A 51 0.95 1.61 20.18
N ASP A 52 -0.20 1.82 19.54
CA ASP A 52 -1.05 0.76 19.02
C ASP A 52 -0.37 0.00 17.88
N ASN A 53 0.37 0.69 17.00
CA ASN A 53 1.18 0.05 15.98
C ASN A 53 2.23 -0.90 16.61
N LEU A 54 2.94 -0.42 17.63
CA LEU A 54 3.95 -1.22 18.33
C LEU A 54 3.32 -2.42 19.06
N LYS A 55 2.18 -2.21 19.73
CA LYS A 55 1.44 -3.27 20.42
C LYS A 55 0.91 -4.32 19.43
N SER A 56 0.36 -3.88 18.30
CA SER A 56 -0.14 -4.76 17.24
C SER A 56 0.99 -5.62 16.66
N TYR A 57 2.17 -5.04 16.46
CA TYR A 57 3.36 -5.77 16.03
C TYR A 57 3.72 -6.91 16.98
N TYR A 58 3.92 -6.62 18.28
CA TYR A 58 4.28 -7.67 19.24
C TYR A 58 3.17 -8.69 19.45
N SER A 59 1.89 -8.26 19.41
CA SER A 59 0.75 -9.17 19.47
C SER A 59 0.72 -10.12 18.28
N THR A 60 1.00 -9.63 17.08
CA THR A 60 1.03 -10.44 15.85
C THR A 60 2.20 -11.40 15.86
N LEU A 61 3.39 -10.93 16.24
CA LEU A 61 4.58 -11.75 16.37
C LEU A 61 4.36 -12.91 17.36
N LYS A 62 3.81 -12.61 18.54
CA LYS A 62 3.45 -13.62 19.52
C LYS A 62 2.46 -14.64 18.96
N ARG A 63 1.40 -14.20 18.30
CA ARG A 63 0.43 -15.09 17.65
C ARG A 63 1.10 -16.01 16.62
N TYR A 64 2.05 -15.51 15.85
CA TYR A 64 2.78 -16.31 14.87
C TYR A 64 3.70 -17.33 15.54
N GLU A 65 4.39 -16.95 16.61
CA GLU A 65 5.20 -17.86 17.42
C GLU A 65 4.34 -18.95 18.09
N ASP A 66 3.16 -18.59 18.60
CA ASP A 66 2.20 -19.54 19.17
C ASP A 66 1.70 -20.54 18.11
N LEU A 67 1.33 -20.06 16.92
CA LEU A 67 0.92 -20.93 15.79
C LEU A 67 2.05 -21.83 15.31
N LEU A 68 3.30 -21.34 15.32
CA LEU A 68 4.46 -22.14 14.96
C LEU A 68 4.68 -23.30 15.94
N ASN A 69 4.38 -23.07 17.22
CA ASN A 69 4.54 -24.05 18.30
C ASN A 69 3.30 -24.92 18.53
N PHE A 70 2.18 -24.61 17.87
CA PHE A 70 0.92 -25.32 18.01
C PHE A 70 1.01 -26.77 17.48
N LYS A 71 0.55 -27.75 18.26
CA LYS A 71 0.63 -29.18 17.94
C LYS A 71 -0.72 -29.90 18.01
N ASP A 72 -1.78 -29.23 18.47
CA ASP A 72 -3.07 -29.85 18.74
C ASP A 72 -4.06 -29.63 17.58
N TYR A 73 -3.85 -30.34 16.47
CA TYR A 73 -4.72 -30.27 15.30
C TYR A 73 -5.20 -31.66 14.88
N SER A 74 -6.37 -31.73 14.24
CA SER A 74 -6.90 -32.97 13.68
C SER A 74 -6.05 -33.46 12.49
N LYS A 75 -6.03 -34.77 12.25
CA LYS A 75 -5.30 -35.36 11.10
C LYS A 75 -5.72 -34.77 9.76
N GLU A 76 -6.99 -34.39 9.63
CA GLU A 76 -7.55 -33.77 8.43
C GLU A 76 -6.91 -32.40 8.13
N MET A 77 -6.46 -31.67 9.15
CA MET A 77 -5.83 -30.35 9.00
C MET A 77 -4.29 -30.39 8.97
N GLU A 78 -3.67 -31.56 9.20
CA GLU A 78 -2.21 -31.70 9.36
C GLU A 78 -1.43 -31.08 8.20
N LYS A 79 -1.87 -31.30 6.96
CA LYS A 79 -1.21 -30.73 5.77
C LYS A 79 -1.23 -29.19 5.79
N SER A 80 -2.41 -28.60 6.01
CA SER A 80 -2.58 -27.14 6.04
C SER A 80 -1.80 -26.49 7.18
N PHE A 81 -1.75 -27.13 8.35
CA PHE A 81 -0.93 -26.65 9.48
C PHE A 81 0.57 -26.72 9.18
N LYS A 82 1.08 -27.81 8.60
CA LYS A 82 2.50 -27.91 8.24
C LYS A 82 2.90 -26.88 7.19
N GLU A 83 2.04 -26.62 6.20
CA GLU A 83 2.25 -25.56 5.21
C GLU A 83 2.31 -24.18 5.87
N THR A 84 1.38 -23.91 6.80
CA THR A 84 1.36 -22.68 7.58
C THR A 84 2.62 -22.52 8.44
N GLN A 85 3.03 -23.55 9.16
CA GLN A 85 4.26 -23.54 9.97
C GLN A 85 5.50 -23.28 9.11
N THR A 86 5.59 -23.91 7.94
CA THR A 86 6.69 -23.68 6.99
C THR A 86 6.74 -22.23 6.50
N ARG A 87 5.58 -21.62 6.25
CA ARG A 87 5.48 -20.20 5.91
C ARG A 87 5.92 -19.31 7.08
N LEU A 88 5.41 -19.57 8.28
CA LEU A 88 5.74 -18.79 9.48
C LEU A 88 7.23 -18.86 9.85
N GLN A 89 7.89 -20.00 9.62
CA GLN A 89 9.36 -20.13 9.79
C GLN A 89 10.15 -19.15 8.93
N LYS A 90 9.61 -18.74 7.78
CA LYS A 90 10.21 -17.73 6.89
C LYS A 90 9.79 -16.32 7.26
N GLU A 91 8.52 -16.12 7.65
CA GLU A 91 7.96 -14.79 7.94
C GLU A 91 8.45 -14.21 9.27
N ILE A 92 8.55 -15.01 10.34
CA ILE A 92 8.96 -14.53 11.67
C ILE A 92 10.34 -13.84 11.65
N PRO A 93 11.40 -14.42 11.05
CA PRO A 93 12.70 -13.73 10.93
C PRO A 93 12.62 -12.40 10.19
N LEU A 94 11.82 -12.32 9.12
CA LEU A 94 11.62 -11.09 8.36
C LEU A 94 10.91 -10.02 9.19
N MET A 95 9.87 -10.40 9.94
CA MET A 95 9.17 -9.50 10.87
C MET A 95 10.09 -9.00 11.98
N LYS A 96 10.95 -9.86 12.55
CA LYS A 96 11.94 -9.47 13.56
C LYS A 96 12.99 -8.52 12.98
N ALA A 97 13.43 -8.74 11.75
CA ALA A 97 14.35 -7.83 11.06
C ALA A 97 13.76 -6.43 10.83
N GLN A 98 12.43 -6.30 10.81
CA GLN A 98 11.72 -5.02 10.66
C GLN A 98 11.39 -4.34 11.99
N GLU A 99 11.71 -4.93 13.15
CA GLU A 99 11.35 -4.40 14.47
C GLU A 99 11.79 -2.94 14.67
N GLU A 100 13.01 -2.60 14.25
CA GLU A 100 13.54 -1.23 14.36
C GLU A 100 12.76 -0.22 13.52
N ASN A 101 12.19 -0.66 12.38
CA ASN A 101 11.32 0.20 11.58
C ASN A 101 9.98 0.42 12.26
N VAL A 102 9.43 -0.61 12.91
CA VAL A 102 8.18 -0.52 13.69
C VAL A 102 8.36 0.43 14.88
N LYS A 103 9.48 0.36 15.60
CA LYS A 103 9.79 1.27 16.70
C LYS A 103 9.96 2.74 16.27
N LYS A 104 10.42 2.95 15.03
CA LYS A 104 10.60 4.28 14.44
C LYS A 104 9.38 4.77 13.68
N PHE A 105 8.31 3.98 13.64
CA PHE A 105 7.07 4.34 12.98
C PHE A 105 6.54 5.67 13.53
N LYS A 106 6.03 6.49 12.62
CA LYS A 106 5.37 7.75 12.96
C LYS A 106 3.97 7.76 12.40
N TYR A 107 3.02 8.28 13.18
CA TYR A 107 1.60 8.26 12.85
C TYR A 107 1.29 8.76 11.42
N TYR A 108 2.03 9.76 10.92
CA TYR A 108 1.82 10.31 9.58
C TYR A 108 2.18 9.33 8.45
N GLN A 109 3.00 8.31 8.71
CA GLN A 109 3.29 7.22 7.77
C GLN A 109 2.06 6.33 7.54
N THR A 110 1.03 6.40 8.41
CA THR A 110 -0.26 5.73 8.16
C THR A 110 -0.88 6.17 6.83
N ILE A 111 -0.61 7.40 6.37
CA ILE A 111 -1.16 7.93 5.11
C ILE A 111 -0.60 7.16 3.90
N SER A 112 0.71 6.95 3.83
CA SER A 112 1.32 6.19 2.74
C SER A 112 0.97 4.70 2.82
N GLN A 113 0.92 4.13 4.03
CA GLN A 113 0.50 2.74 4.25
C GLN A 113 -0.95 2.51 3.79
N TYR A 114 -1.87 3.38 4.21
CA TYR A 114 -3.27 3.29 3.84
C TYR A 114 -3.45 3.44 2.33
N SER A 115 -2.83 4.45 1.70
CA SER A 115 -2.88 4.61 0.25
C SER A 115 -2.33 3.40 -0.49
N THR A 116 -1.22 2.82 -0.02
CA THR A 116 -0.64 1.61 -0.62
C THR A 116 -1.62 0.43 -0.56
N GLN A 117 -2.32 0.26 0.56
CA GLN A 117 -3.35 -0.78 0.69
C GLN A 117 -4.54 -0.52 -0.22
N VAL A 118 -5.02 0.72 -0.28
CA VAL A 118 -6.12 1.14 -1.17
C VAL A 118 -5.75 0.90 -2.63
N TYR A 119 -4.56 1.30 -3.07
CA TYR A 119 -4.11 1.05 -4.44
C TYR A 119 -3.99 -0.45 -4.74
N ASN A 120 -3.44 -1.24 -3.81
CA ASN A 120 -3.40 -2.69 -4.00
C ASN A 120 -4.80 -3.28 -4.10
N PHE A 121 -5.73 -2.85 -3.26
CA PHE A 121 -7.12 -3.28 -3.35
C PHE A 121 -7.73 -2.94 -4.72
N TYR A 122 -7.61 -1.68 -5.18
CA TYR A 122 -8.22 -1.26 -6.45
C TYR A 122 -7.57 -1.87 -7.71
N PHE A 123 -6.25 -2.04 -7.72
CA PHE A 123 -5.50 -2.43 -8.93
C PHE A 123 -4.99 -3.86 -8.91
N ASN A 124 -5.19 -4.61 -7.82
CA ASN A 124 -4.78 -6.02 -7.70
C ASN A 124 -5.90 -6.95 -7.22
N GLU A 125 -7.16 -6.51 -7.21
CA GLU A 125 -8.29 -7.41 -6.93
C GLU A 125 -8.41 -8.52 -7.98
N TYR A 126 -8.21 -8.18 -9.26
CA TYR A 126 -8.29 -9.10 -10.39
C TYR A 126 -7.10 -8.95 -11.33
N GLU A 127 -6.79 -10.02 -12.08
CA GLU A 127 -5.77 -9.96 -13.11
C GLU A 127 -6.13 -8.95 -14.22
N PRO A 128 -5.15 -8.21 -14.76
CA PRO A 128 -3.71 -8.39 -14.55
C PRO A 128 -3.14 -7.52 -13.40
N PHE A 129 -2.26 -8.09 -12.56
CA PHE A 129 -1.76 -7.43 -11.35
C PHE A 129 -0.66 -6.39 -11.61
N SER A 130 -0.81 -5.21 -11.01
CA SER A 130 0.19 -4.14 -10.90
C SER A 130 1.13 -4.35 -9.71
N THR A 131 2.33 -3.78 -9.77
CA THR A 131 3.28 -3.78 -8.65
C THR A 131 3.15 -2.48 -7.88
N ILE A 132 2.62 -2.53 -6.66
CA ILE A 132 2.44 -1.35 -5.82
C ILE A 132 3.20 -1.55 -4.52
N ILE A 133 4.21 -0.72 -4.28
CA ILE A 133 5.09 -0.84 -3.12
C ILE A 133 5.26 0.50 -2.41
N GLU A 134 5.17 0.45 -1.09
CA GLU A 134 5.60 1.56 -0.24
C GLU A 134 7.13 1.53 -0.09
N ILE A 135 7.76 2.70 -0.11
CA ILE A 135 9.20 2.84 0.09
C ILE A 135 9.52 3.93 1.12
N PRO A 136 10.70 3.85 1.78
CA PRO A 136 11.11 4.86 2.75
C PRO A 136 11.16 6.27 2.16
N ASN A 137 11.06 7.26 3.06
CA ASN A 137 11.20 8.66 2.68
C ASN A 137 12.52 8.93 1.96
N GLN A 138 12.44 9.76 0.92
CA GLN A 138 13.57 10.23 0.12
C GLN A 138 13.21 11.52 -0.58
N ARG A 139 14.19 12.16 -1.23
CA ARG A 139 13.99 13.45 -1.90
C ARG A 139 12.97 13.35 -3.03
N THR A 140 12.08 14.33 -3.10
CA THR A 140 10.98 14.41 -4.07
C THR A 140 11.13 15.55 -5.07
N ASP A 141 12.34 16.09 -5.25
CA ASP A 141 12.60 16.98 -6.38
C ASP A 141 12.57 16.20 -7.71
N ILE A 142 12.30 16.89 -8.81
CA ILE A 142 12.07 16.26 -10.13
C ILE A 142 13.26 15.39 -10.56
N GLY A 143 14.50 15.80 -10.27
CA GLY A 143 15.70 15.03 -10.61
C GLY A 143 15.79 13.72 -9.84
N SER A 144 15.54 13.78 -8.53
CA SER A 144 15.48 12.60 -7.66
C SER A 144 14.35 11.64 -8.06
N LEU A 145 13.15 12.16 -8.34
CA LEU A 145 11.99 11.36 -8.76
C LEU A 145 12.22 10.66 -10.10
N LYS A 146 12.80 11.36 -11.07
CA LYS A 146 13.18 10.77 -12.36
C LYS A 146 14.19 9.65 -12.17
N THR A 147 15.26 9.90 -11.39
CA THR A 147 16.31 8.91 -11.12
C THR A 147 15.74 7.67 -10.43
N LEU A 148 14.86 7.87 -9.44
CA LEU A 148 14.15 6.80 -8.75
C LEU A 148 13.29 5.99 -9.73
N ALA A 149 12.50 6.66 -10.57
CA ALA A 149 11.63 5.99 -11.52
C ALA A 149 12.41 5.18 -12.56
N ASP A 150 13.51 5.73 -13.07
CA ASP A 150 14.41 5.05 -14.00
C ASP A 150 15.10 3.84 -13.35
N THR A 151 15.64 4.00 -12.14
CA THR A 151 16.39 2.94 -11.42
C THR A 151 15.47 1.80 -11.01
N SER A 152 14.30 2.13 -10.47
CA SER A 152 13.32 1.14 -10.00
C SER A 152 12.46 0.58 -11.13
N LYS A 153 12.53 1.15 -12.34
CA LYS A 153 11.64 0.87 -13.47
C LYS A 153 10.16 1.05 -13.09
N SER A 154 9.84 2.09 -12.34
CA SER A 154 8.47 2.44 -11.99
C SER A 154 7.85 3.39 -13.02
N ASP A 155 6.58 3.21 -13.31
CA ASP A 155 5.79 4.09 -14.17
C ASP A 155 5.36 5.35 -13.39
N TYR A 156 5.08 5.17 -12.10
CA TYR A 156 4.50 6.19 -11.24
C TYR A 156 5.19 6.26 -9.88
N VAL A 157 5.28 7.48 -9.33
CA VAL A 157 5.72 7.73 -7.96
C VAL A 157 4.74 8.68 -7.29
N VAL A 158 4.07 8.21 -6.23
CA VAL A 158 3.21 9.01 -5.36
C VAL A 158 4.01 9.47 -4.14
N PHE A 159 3.83 10.74 -3.78
CA PHE A 159 4.41 11.31 -2.57
C PHE A 159 3.48 12.35 -1.95
N TYR A 160 3.73 12.66 -0.69
CA TYR A 160 2.91 13.57 0.10
C TYR A 160 3.74 14.73 0.60
N SER A 161 3.15 15.92 0.65
CA SER A 161 3.79 17.14 1.15
C SER A 161 2.78 18.01 1.89
N ASN A 162 3.29 18.96 2.67
CA ASN A 162 2.47 19.90 3.44
C ASN A 162 1.44 19.21 4.35
N LEU A 163 1.82 18.12 5.03
CA LEU A 163 0.96 17.49 6.03
C LEU A 163 0.86 18.38 7.26
N HIS A 164 -0.32 18.96 7.48
CA HIS A 164 -0.56 19.80 8.64
C HIS A 164 -2.02 19.78 9.07
N THR A 165 -2.30 19.97 10.34
CA THR A 165 -3.67 20.20 10.80
C THR A 165 -4.00 21.68 10.81
N VAL A 166 -5.24 22.00 10.49
CA VAL A 166 -5.82 23.32 10.68
C VAL A 166 -7.06 23.20 11.56
N ASP A 167 -7.25 24.15 12.46
CA ASP A 167 -8.55 24.29 13.13
C ASP A 167 -9.55 24.91 12.15
N LYS A 168 -10.73 24.31 12.07
CA LYS A 168 -11.88 24.91 11.40
C LYS A 168 -13.09 24.74 12.29
N ASP A 169 -13.57 25.85 12.82
CA ASP A 169 -14.76 25.90 13.68
C ASP A 169 -14.63 24.99 14.93
N GLY A 170 -13.43 24.90 15.51
CA GLY A 170 -13.15 24.05 16.68
C GLY A 170 -12.95 22.57 16.35
N LEU A 171 -12.91 22.20 15.06
CA LEU A 171 -12.62 20.86 14.61
C LEU A 171 -11.24 20.80 13.93
N PRO A 172 -10.35 19.91 14.37
CA PRO A 172 -9.08 19.72 13.69
C PRO A 172 -9.29 19.02 12.34
N ILE A 173 -8.77 19.62 11.27
CA ILE A 173 -8.79 19.07 9.91
C ILE A 173 -7.36 18.82 9.45
N LEU A 174 -7.05 17.58 9.06
CA LEU A 174 -5.80 17.26 8.41
C LEU A 174 -5.82 17.73 6.94
N LYS A 175 -4.87 18.58 6.57
CA LYS A 175 -4.58 19.00 5.20
C LYS A 175 -3.28 18.37 4.74
N LEU A 176 -3.26 17.99 3.47
CA LEU A 176 -2.08 17.45 2.80
C LEU A 176 -2.16 17.70 1.30
N THR A 177 -1.00 17.65 0.64
CA THR A 177 -0.87 17.64 -0.82
C THR A 177 -0.37 16.27 -1.25
N THR A 178 -1.17 15.56 -2.05
CA THR A 178 -0.76 14.34 -2.74
C THR A 178 -0.29 14.70 -4.14
N SER A 179 0.89 14.23 -4.50
CA SER A 179 1.49 14.48 -5.81
C SER A 179 1.81 13.15 -6.49
N LEU A 180 1.66 13.13 -7.82
CA LEU A 180 1.98 12.01 -8.68
C LEU A 180 3.04 12.45 -9.69
N TYR A 181 4.17 11.78 -9.69
CA TYR A 181 5.13 11.83 -10.79
C TYR A 181 4.82 10.70 -11.76
N SER A 182 4.73 11.04 -13.05
CA SER A 182 4.60 10.09 -14.15
C SER A 182 5.83 10.22 -15.04
N LYS A 183 6.39 9.07 -15.42
CA LYS A 183 7.45 8.98 -16.42
C LYS A 183 6.94 9.28 -17.83
#